data_AF-X5PT55-F1
#
_entry.id   AF-X5PT55-F1
#
_cell.length_a   1.000
_cell.length_b   1.000
_cell.length_c   1.000
_cell.angle_alpha   90.00
_cell.angle_beta   90.00
_cell.angle_gamma   90.00
#
_symmetry.space_group_name_H-M   'P 1'
#
loop_
_entity.id
_entity.type
_entity.pdbx_description
1 polymer ?
#
loop_
_entity_poly.entity_id
_entity_poly.type
_entity_poly.pdbx_seq_one_letter_code
_entity_poly.pdbx_strand_id
1 'polypeptide(L)'
;MNTKSYDPAGVITLAGDEFTPSVNCRVRWRAPAWGATQHIARLFNVTDGVVVASGSSAVADTSPHQQTDSFGWGTALAGKAHRVEHWCSGTNNTAGFGLAAASGESELFTSVEVWRTA
;
A
#
# COMPACT_ATOMS: atom_id res chain seq x y z
N MET A 1 -2.65 7.96 -10.65
CA MET A 1 -3.61 8.66 -9.78
C MET A 1 -4.25 7.63 -8.88
N ASN A 2 -4.16 7.79 -7.55
CA ASN A 2 -4.85 6.89 -6.63
C ASN A 2 -6.35 7.19 -6.66
N THR A 3 -7.16 6.14 -6.56
CA THR A 3 -8.61 6.26 -6.63
C THR A 3 -9.25 5.71 -5.37
N LYS A 4 -10.33 6.35 -4.95
CA LYS A 4 -11.20 5.80 -3.92
C LYS A 4 -12.24 4.92 -4.60
N SER A 5 -12.01 3.61 -4.61
CA SER A 5 -12.90 2.67 -5.29
C SER A 5 -14.22 2.44 -4.56
N TYR A 6 -14.24 2.50 -3.22
CA TYR A 6 -15.42 2.22 -2.42
C TYR A 6 -15.35 2.89 -1.04
N ASP A 7 -16.26 3.83 -0.78
CA ASP A 7 -16.41 4.49 0.54
C ASP A 7 -17.80 5.16 0.65
N PRO A 8 -18.89 4.39 0.66
CA PRO A 8 -20.24 4.95 0.76
C PRO A 8 -20.51 5.63 2.10
N ALA A 9 -19.72 5.32 3.14
CA ALA A 9 -19.85 5.90 4.46
C ALA A 9 -19.07 7.21 4.64
N GLY A 10 -18.29 7.64 3.64
CA GLY A 10 -17.48 8.86 3.72
C GLY A 10 -16.42 8.81 4.83
N VAL A 11 -15.90 7.62 5.13
CA VAL A 11 -14.93 7.41 6.22
C VAL A 11 -13.54 7.89 5.81
N ILE A 12 -13.23 7.87 4.51
CA ILE A 12 -11.88 8.13 4.00
C ILE A 12 -11.87 9.36 3.08
N THR A 13 -11.02 10.31 3.45
CA THR A 13 -10.58 11.37 2.54
C THR A 13 -9.25 10.94 1.91
N LEU A 14 -9.15 11.06 0.59
CA LEU A 14 -7.93 10.75 -0.18
C LEU A 14 -7.40 12.06 -0.78
N ALA A 15 -6.13 12.36 -0.54
CA ALA A 15 -5.43 13.51 -1.09
C ALA A 15 -4.03 13.06 -1.55
N GLY A 16 -3.81 13.01 -2.87
CA GLY A 16 -2.58 12.47 -3.44
C GLY A 16 -2.37 11.00 -3.06
N ASP A 17 -1.27 10.73 -2.35
CA ASP A 17 -0.88 9.39 -1.88
C ASP A 17 -1.25 9.14 -0.41
N GLU A 18 -2.01 10.05 0.18
CA GLU A 18 -2.35 10.02 1.61
C GLU A 18 -3.86 9.87 1.80
N PHE A 19 -4.22 9.00 2.75
CA PHE A 19 -5.60 8.82 3.18
C PHE A 19 -5.74 9.24 4.65
N THR A 20 -6.84 9.92 4.95
CA THR A 20 -7.18 10.38 6.31
C THR A 20 -8.54 9.82 6.70
N PRO A 21 -8.62 8.96 7.74
CA PRO A 21 -9.89 8.45 8.19
C PRO A 21 -10.59 9.43 9.15
N SER A 22 -11.92 9.50 9.11
CA SER A 22 -12.72 10.31 10.04
C SER A 22 -12.95 9.66 11.40
N VAL A 23 -12.69 8.35 11.50
CA VAL A 23 -12.76 7.54 12.72
C VAL A 23 -11.57 6.60 12.77
N ASN A 24 -11.26 6.04 13.94
CA ASN A 24 -10.24 5.00 14.03
C ASN A 24 -10.64 3.81 13.15
N CYS A 25 -9.68 3.30 12.39
CA CYS A 25 -9.91 2.21 11.45
C CYS A 25 -8.83 1.15 11.58
N ARG A 26 -9.24 -0.12 11.47
CA ARG A 26 -8.32 -1.19 11.09
C ARG A 26 -8.07 -1.07 9.60
N VAL A 27 -6.81 -1.15 9.21
CA VAL A 27 -6.35 -1.07 7.83
C VAL A 27 -5.68 -2.38 7.46
N ARG A 28 -5.91 -2.84 6.24
CA ARG A 28 -5.11 -3.87 5.56
C ARG A 28 -4.56 -3.28 4.27
N TRP A 29 -3.32 -3.55 3.95
CA TRP A 29 -2.73 -3.17 2.68
C TRP A 29 -2.08 -4.35 1.97
N ARG A 30 -1.92 -4.20 0.65
CA ARG A 30 -1.14 -5.05 -0.24
C ARG A 30 -0.36 -4.14 -1.19
N ALA A 31 0.92 -4.43 -1.40
CA ALA A 31 1.76 -3.79 -2.40
C ALA A 31 2.58 -4.85 -3.17
N PRO A 32 2.41 -4.96 -4.49
CA PRO A 32 3.17 -5.87 -5.33
C PRO A 32 4.56 -5.32 -5.63
N ALA A 33 5.50 -6.22 -5.90
CA ALA A 33 6.80 -5.87 -6.46
C ALA A 33 7.20 -6.86 -7.54
N TRP A 34 7.84 -6.40 -8.61
CA TRP A 34 8.32 -7.24 -9.71
C TRP A 34 9.81 -7.01 -9.96
N GLY A 35 10.63 -8.06 -9.77
CA GLY A 35 12.09 -7.91 -9.80
C GLY A 35 12.64 -6.94 -8.77
N ALA A 36 11.97 -6.78 -7.63
CA ALA A 36 12.46 -5.99 -6.51
C ALA A 36 12.97 -6.91 -5.39
N THR A 37 14.29 -7.00 -5.26
CA THR A 37 14.91 -7.90 -4.29
C THR A 37 14.59 -7.43 -2.87
N GLN A 38 14.18 -8.37 -2.00
CA GLN A 38 13.86 -8.18 -0.58
C GLN A 38 13.08 -6.88 -0.31
N HIS A 39 11.78 -6.95 -0.53
CA HIS A 39 10.90 -5.81 -0.40
C HIS A 39 9.92 -5.95 0.76
N ILE A 40 9.47 -4.80 1.25
CA ILE A 40 8.49 -4.70 2.33
C ILE A 40 7.69 -3.40 2.17
N ALA A 41 6.39 -3.50 2.38
CA ALA A 41 5.50 -2.35 2.50
C ALA A 41 5.15 -2.10 3.96
N ARG A 42 4.92 -0.84 4.32
CA ARG A 42 4.54 -0.42 5.68
C ARG A 42 3.41 0.59 5.64
N LEU A 43 2.67 0.66 6.74
CA LEU A 43 1.76 1.76 7.02
C LEU A 43 2.52 2.84 7.78
N PHE A 44 2.52 4.05 7.23
CA PHE A 44 3.19 5.21 7.81
C PHE A 44 2.15 6.30 8.16
N ASN A 45 2.24 6.84 9.37
CA ASN A 45 1.47 8.01 9.79
C ASN A 45 2.28 9.26 9.45
N VAL A 46 1.83 9.97 8.43
CA VAL A 46 2.50 11.15 7.88
C VAL A 46 2.42 12.31 8.86
N THR A 47 1.26 12.50 9.51
CA THR A 47 1.04 13.62 10.43
C THR A 47 2.00 13.58 11.60
N ASP A 48 2.24 12.40 12.17
CA ASP A 48 3.10 12.24 13.34
C ASP A 48 4.52 11.80 12.97
N GLY A 49 4.80 11.52 11.69
CA GLY A 49 6.12 11.14 11.19
C GLY A 49 6.62 9.78 11.68
N VAL A 50 5.71 8.83 11.93
CA VAL A 50 6.04 7.54 12.54
C VAL A 50 5.55 6.34 11.72
N VAL A 51 6.31 5.25 11.78
CA VAL A 51 5.88 3.96 11.26
C VAL A 51 4.82 3.38 12.19
N VAL A 52 3.66 3.03 11.63
CA VAL A 52 2.57 2.41 12.38
C VAL A 52 2.74 0.90 12.45
N ALA A 53 2.99 0.26 11.30
CA ALA A 53 3.12 -1.18 11.19
C ALA A 53 3.88 -1.57 9.91
N SER A 54 4.60 -2.69 9.98
CA SER A 54 5.30 -3.30 8.85
C SER A 54 4.48 -4.45 8.25
N GLY A 55 4.59 -4.65 6.95
CA GLY A 55 4.01 -5.78 6.24
C GLY A 55 4.90 -7.02 6.30
N SER A 56 4.51 -8.06 5.56
CA SER A 56 5.35 -9.23 5.32
C SER A 56 6.61 -8.84 4.55
N SER A 57 7.75 -9.38 4.96
CA SER A 57 8.92 -9.43 4.08
C SER A 57 8.60 -10.34 2.89
N ALA A 58 9.03 -9.94 1.71
CA ALA A 58 8.86 -10.70 0.49
C ALA A 58 10.10 -10.54 -0.40
N VAL A 59 10.28 -11.48 -1.32
CA VAL A 59 11.36 -11.44 -2.31
C VAL A 59 10.73 -11.52 -3.69
N ALA A 60 11.08 -10.60 -4.57
CA ALA A 60 10.79 -10.68 -5.99
C ALA A 60 12.13 -10.83 -6.73
N ASP A 61 12.42 -12.03 -7.20
CA ASP A 61 13.65 -12.34 -7.92
C ASP A 61 13.77 -11.52 -9.20
N THR A 62 15.00 -11.21 -9.60
CA THR A 62 15.33 -10.45 -10.83
C THR A 62 15.70 -11.35 -12.01
N SER A 63 15.92 -12.65 -11.77
CA SER A 63 16.28 -13.62 -12.82
C SER A 63 15.89 -15.06 -12.43
N PRO A 64 14.77 -15.59 -12.94
CA PRO A 64 13.76 -14.89 -13.73
C PRO A 64 13.05 -13.83 -12.88
N HIS A 65 12.52 -12.80 -13.53
CA HIS A 65 11.71 -11.82 -12.82
C HIS A 65 10.44 -12.48 -12.26
N GLN A 66 10.16 -12.27 -10.98
CA GLN A 66 8.92 -12.72 -10.33
C GLN A 66 8.15 -11.54 -9.75
N GLN A 67 6.82 -11.68 -9.66
CA GLN A 67 5.96 -10.75 -8.94
C GLN A 67 5.51 -11.38 -7.63
N THR A 68 5.77 -10.70 -6.51
CA THR A 68 5.31 -11.13 -5.19
C THR A 68 4.73 -9.93 -4.44
N ASP A 69 4.08 -10.20 -3.31
CA ASP A 69 3.33 -9.19 -2.55
C ASP A 69 3.90 -9.02 -1.14
N SER A 70 4.03 -7.77 -0.72
CA SER A 70 4.07 -7.43 0.71
C SER A 70 2.68 -7.03 1.15
N PHE A 71 2.18 -7.64 2.21
CA PHE A 71 0.87 -7.34 2.78
C PHE A 71 0.96 -7.14 4.28
N GLY A 72 0.10 -6.33 4.85
CA GLY A 72 0.12 -6.06 6.27
C GLY A 72 -1.19 -5.48 6.78
N TRP A 73 -1.21 -5.22 8.08
CA TRP A 73 -2.36 -4.70 8.78
C TRP A 73 -1.91 -3.80 9.93
N GLY A 74 -2.74 -2.84 10.28
CA GLY A 74 -2.46 -1.85 11.33
C GLY A 74 -3.69 -1.00 11.64
N THR A 75 -3.49 0.02 12.46
CA THR A 75 -4.56 0.95 12.84
C THR A 75 -4.26 2.33 12.30
N ALA A 76 -5.19 2.90 11.54
CA ALA A 76 -5.14 4.31 11.16
C ALA A 76 -6.00 5.13 12.12
N LEU A 77 -5.39 6.17 12.71
CA LEU A 77 -6.05 7.04 13.69
C LEU A 77 -6.88 8.13 13.00
N ALA A 78 -8.03 8.46 13.60
CA ALA A 78 -8.91 9.51 13.12
C ALA A 78 -8.18 10.86 12.96
N GLY A 79 -8.42 11.56 11.86
CA GLY A 79 -7.86 12.88 11.57
C GLY A 79 -6.37 12.92 11.26
N LYS A 80 -5.69 11.76 11.20
CA LYS A 80 -4.28 11.64 10.85
C LYS A 80 -4.12 11.14 9.42
N ALA A 81 -3.21 11.74 8.66
CA ALA A 81 -2.89 11.32 7.32
C ALA A 81 -1.96 10.10 7.36
N HIS A 82 -2.29 9.08 6.58
CA HIS A 82 -1.53 7.84 6.46
C HIS A 82 -1.23 7.54 5.00
N ARG A 83 -0.13 6.83 4.75
CA ARG A 83 0.18 6.27 3.42
C ARG A 83 0.80 4.89 3.54
N VAL A 84 0.70 4.13 2.45
CA VAL A 84 1.49 2.90 2.29
C VAL A 84 2.83 3.30 1.67
N GLU A 85 3.92 2.90 2.30
CA GLU A 85 5.26 3.09 1.76
C GLU A 85 5.88 1.74 1.44
N HIS A 86 6.68 1.67 0.40
CA HIS A 86 7.30 0.45 -0.08
C HIS A 86 8.79 0.66 -0.28
N TRP A 87 9.58 -0.22 0.29
CA TRP A 87 11.03 -0.24 0.14
C TRP A 87 11.51 -1.60 -0.35
N CYS A 88 12.63 -1.61 -1.10
CA CYS A 88 13.34 -2.81 -1.53
C CYS A 88 14.86 -2.60 -1.46
N SER A 89 15.63 -3.68 -1.35
CA SER A 89 17.10 -3.59 -1.35
C SER A 89 17.69 -3.54 -2.76
N GLY A 90 17.01 -4.16 -3.74
CA GLY A 90 17.34 -4.08 -5.17
C GLY A 90 16.11 -3.65 -5.96
N THR A 91 16.26 -2.62 -6.79
CA THR A 91 15.14 -2.03 -7.55
C THR A 91 15.14 -2.47 -9.01
N ASN A 92 13.95 -2.65 -9.58
CA ASN A 92 13.73 -2.57 -11.02
C ASN A 92 13.08 -1.22 -11.34
N ASN A 93 13.84 -0.31 -11.95
CA ASN A 93 13.39 1.07 -12.14
C ASN A 93 12.23 1.23 -13.14
N THR A 94 11.90 0.21 -13.93
CA THR A 94 10.84 0.31 -14.93
C THR A 94 9.49 -0.12 -14.38
N ALA A 95 9.45 -1.25 -13.66
CA ALA A 95 8.20 -1.88 -13.20
C ALA A 95 8.32 -2.47 -11.78
N GLY A 96 9.25 -1.97 -10.97
CA GLY A 96 9.58 -2.52 -9.65
C GLY A 96 8.42 -2.53 -8.65
N PHE A 97 7.48 -1.58 -8.77
CA PHE A 97 6.26 -1.51 -7.97
C PHE A 97 5.09 -2.34 -8.52
N GLY A 98 5.40 -3.25 -9.44
CA GLY A 98 4.46 -4.18 -10.05
C GLY A 98 4.47 -4.09 -11.57
N LEU A 99 4.48 -5.26 -12.22
CA LEU A 99 4.31 -5.40 -13.65
C LEU A 99 2.82 -5.45 -13.99
N ALA A 100 2.42 -4.71 -15.02
CA ALA A 100 1.07 -4.74 -15.56
C ALA A 100 0.86 -6.01 -16.41
N ALA A 101 -0.35 -6.58 -16.35
CA ALA A 101 -0.82 -7.58 -17.31
C ALA A 101 -1.04 -6.99 -18.72
N ALA A 102 -1.19 -5.66 -18.81
CA ALA A 102 -1.42 -4.90 -20.04
C ALA A 102 -2.67 -5.37 -20.82
N SER A 103 -3.73 -5.73 -20.10
CA SER A 103 -4.99 -6.22 -20.69
C SER A 103 -5.83 -5.11 -21.35
N GLY A 104 -5.49 -3.84 -21.13
CA GLY A 104 -6.28 -2.67 -21.53
C GLY A 104 -7.30 -2.24 -20.48
N GLU A 105 -7.48 -3.02 -19.41
CA GLU A 105 -8.34 -2.71 -18.27
C GLU A 105 -7.58 -1.97 -17.15
N SER A 106 -8.32 -1.42 -16.18
CA SER A 106 -7.71 -0.88 -14.96
C SER A 106 -7.11 -2.00 -14.11
N GLU A 107 -5.84 -1.85 -13.74
CA GLU A 107 -5.13 -2.83 -12.92
C GLU A 107 -4.89 -2.34 -11.49
N LEU A 108 -5.02 -3.25 -10.52
CA LEU A 108 -4.83 -2.96 -9.11
C LEU A 108 -3.40 -3.34 -8.67
N PHE A 109 -2.58 -2.32 -8.44
CA PHE A 109 -1.24 -2.47 -7.86
C PHE A 109 -1.34 -2.47 -6.34
N THR A 110 -1.22 -1.30 -5.71
CA THR A 110 -1.37 -1.14 -4.26
C THR A 110 -2.85 -1.01 -3.89
N SER A 111 -3.26 -1.70 -2.83
CA SER A 111 -4.61 -1.58 -2.27
C SER A 111 -4.60 -1.33 -0.77
N VAL A 112 -5.62 -0.61 -0.31
CA VAL A 112 -5.90 -0.36 1.10
C VAL A 112 -7.37 -0.67 1.36
N GLU A 113 -7.62 -1.60 2.27
CA GLU A 113 -8.95 -1.94 2.78
C GLU A 113 -9.07 -1.43 4.22
N VAL A 114 -10.25 -0.93 4.57
CA VAL A 114 -10.49 -0.23 5.83
C VAL A 114 -11.78 -0.70 6.48
N TRP A 115 -11.69 -0.98 7.77
CA TRP A 115 -12.82 -1.32 8.63
C TRP A 115 -12.86 -0.33 9.79
N ARG A 116 -14.00 0.32 9.99
CA ARG A 116 -14.24 1.16 11.16
C ARG A 116 -14.06 0.32 12.43
N THR A 117 -13.34 0.84 13.40
CA THR A 117 -13.35 0.31 14.77
C THR A 117 -14.32 1.15 15.60
N ALA A 118 -14.94 0.53 16.62
CA ALA A 118 -15.93 1.17 17.48
C ALA A 118 -15.43 2.47 18.13
#